data_AF-V9DYR3-F1
#
_entry.id   AF-V9DYR3-F1
#
_cell.length_a   1.000
_cell.length_b   1.000
_cell.length_c   1.000
_cell.angle_alpha   90.00
_cell.angle_beta   90.00
_cell.angle_gamma   90.00
#
_symmetry.space_group_name_H-M   'P 1'
#
loop_
_entity.id
_entity.type
_entity.pdbx_description
1 polymer ?
#
loop_
_entity_poly.entity_id
_entity_poly.type
_entity_poly.pdbx_seq_one_letter_code
_entity_poly.pdbx_strand_id
1 'polypeptide(L)'
;MTTSKTADEIGGVMDALKLEVIASYFEQDDDEIDPYVVCEGVSVTAFNKYVGDGEGLRIPLRFLALYDGRIVIVELPTKVHESTTRKFESKFLRAAGNEDEAAQGGSMTARRAANPKKEADATFGPKRSTLNRTPAPAPRTIADWVTLAVEVGRSQTWASLEEAAQWWCNYSGIQYVLLLKISPQGIQMRYALYDLAELGILPAPTASGTFRHNAAGAAVNVTFDMHRILSIPANRALPTGVHATAVVDLRTVMNLVIDSL
;
A
#
# COMPACT_ATOMS: atom_id res chain seq x y z
N MET A 1 17.13 -22.09 23.14
CA MET A 1 16.08 -21.80 22.15
C MET A 1 14.87 -21.31 22.90
N THR A 2 14.55 -20.02 22.78
CA THR A 2 13.27 -19.48 23.25
C THR A 2 12.16 -20.00 22.33
N THR A 3 11.08 -20.52 22.90
CA THR A 3 9.91 -20.97 22.15
C THR A 3 9.25 -19.78 21.45
N SER A 4 8.88 -19.94 20.17
CA SER A 4 8.11 -18.92 19.44
C SER A 4 6.78 -18.67 20.15
N LYS A 5 6.37 -17.40 20.21
CA LYS A 5 5.03 -17.02 20.67
C LYS A 5 3.97 -17.66 19.79
N THR A 6 2.83 -17.97 20.40
CA THR A 6 1.59 -18.41 19.79
C THR A 6 0.71 -17.21 19.41
N ALA A 7 -0.32 -17.44 18.58
CA ALA A 7 -1.28 -16.39 18.21
C ALA A 7 -2.04 -15.82 19.43
N ASP A 8 -2.35 -16.67 20.42
CA ASP A 8 -3.09 -16.26 21.61
C ASP A 8 -2.23 -15.38 22.52
N GLU A 9 -0.94 -15.70 22.65
CA GLU A 9 0.03 -14.84 23.35
C GLU A 9 0.22 -13.50 22.65
N ILE A 10 0.23 -13.48 21.31
CA ILE A 10 0.27 -12.22 20.54
C ILE A 10 -1.00 -11.39 20.83
N GLY A 11 -2.18 -12.02 20.81
CA GLY A 11 -3.45 -11.38 21.16
C GLY A 11 -3.40 -10.74 22.54
N GLY A 12 -2.94 -11.49 23.55
CA GLY A 12 -2.80 -10.95 24.91
C GLY A 12 -1.84 -9.75 25.02
N VAL A 13 -0.74 -9.74 24.26
CA VAL A 13 0.16 -8.57 24.19
C VAL A 13 -0.55 -7.38 23.55
N MET A 14 -1.23 -7.60 22.42
CA MET A 14 -1.94 -6.55 21.68
C MET A 14 -3.09 -5.94 22.50
N ASP A 15 -3.78 -6.75 23.32
CA ASP A 15 -4.83 -6.29 24.23
C ASP A 15 -4.27 -5.51 25.42
N ALA A 16 -3.06 -5.83 25.87
CA ALA A 16 -2.37 -5.10 26.93
C ALA A 16 -1.77 -3.75 26.48
N LEU A 17 -1.68 -3.48 25.17
CA LEU A 17 -1.17 -2.22 24.66
C LEU A 17 -2.00 -1.04 25.14
N LYS A 18 -1.31 0.01 25.61
CA LYS A 18 -1.90 1.31 25.93
C LYS A 18 -1.89 2.17 24.67
N LEU A 19 -3.04 2.34 24.04
CA LEU A 19 -3.14 3.06 22.77
C LEU A 19 -2.69 4.52 22.91
N GLU A 20 -2.88 5.16 24.08
CA GLU A 20 -2.37 6.51 24.31
C GLU A 20 -0.84 6.59 24.24
N VAL A 21 -0.13 5.56 24.73
CA VAL A 21 1.34 5.53 24.68
C VAL A 21 1.82 5.38 23.24
N ILE A 22 1.15 4.53 22.46
CA ILE A 22 1.47 4.32 21.04
C ILE A 22 1.15 5.58 20.23
N ALA A 23 0.01 6.22 20.49
CA ALA A 23 -0.36 7.48 19.85
C ALA A 23 0.71 8.55 20.12
N SER A 24 1.08 8.77 21.39
CA SER A 24 2.14 9.73 21.74
C SER A 24 3.50 9.40 21.13
N TYR A 25 3.80 8.12 20.89
CA TYR A 25 5.02 7.72 20.19
C TYR A 25 5.04 8.22 18.73
N PHE A 26 3.91 8.17 18.02
CA PHE A 26 3.79 8.62 16.62
C PHE A 26 3.35 10.08 16.43
N GLU A 27 2.94 10.77 17.50
CA GLU A 27 2.54 12.19 17.47
C GLU A 27 3.72 13.17 17.36
N GLN A 28 4.97 12.68 17.36
CA GLN A 28 6.15 13.52 17.20
C GLN A 28 6.11 14.29 15.87
N ASP A 29 6.75 15.46 15.85
CA ASP A 29 6.86 16.31 14.65
C ASP A 29 7.78 15.71 13.57
N ASP A 30 8.52 14.65 13.91
CA ASP A 30 9.36 13.90 12.98
C ASP A 30 8.48 13.14 11.98
N ASP A 31 8.86 13.20 10.71
CA ASP A 31 8.24 12.41 9.66
C ASP A 31 8.89 11.03 9.51
N GLU A 32 10.06 10.75 10.08
CA GLU A 32 10.79 9.47 9.98
C GLU A 32 10.86 8.77 11.35
N ILE A 33 9.71 8.33 11.87
CA ILE A 33 9.61 7.63 13.15
C ILE A 33 9.84 6.13 12.94
N ASP A 34 10.78 5.57 13.70
CA ASP A 34 11.04 4.12 13.71
C ASP A 34 9.78 3.32 14.09
N PRO A 35 9.61 2.07 13.61
CA PRO A 35 8.48 1.25 14.02
C PRO A 35 8.47 0.96 15.53
N TYR A 36 7.28 1.03 16.14
CA TYR A 36 7.10 0.67 17.55
C TYR A 36 7.12 -0.86 17.70
N VAL A 37 8.11 -1.40 18.41
CA VAL A 37 8.23 -2.85 18.65
C VAL A 37 7.19 -3.30 19.69
N VAL A 38 6.28 -4.16 19.26
CA VAL A 38 5.23 -4.72 20.12
C VAL A 38 5.74 -5.91 20.91
N CYS A 39 6.26 -6.91 20.21
CA CYS A 39 6.88 -8.07 20.82
C CYS A 39 7.80 -8.83 19.87
N GLU A 40 8.68 -9.65 20.45
CA GLU A 40 9.67 -10.45 19.75
C GLU A 40 9.38 -11.96 19.85
N GLY A 41 10.12 -12.76 19.10
CA GLY A 41 10.01 -14.22 19.12
C GLY A 41 8.75 -14.73 18.40
N VAL A 42 8.33 -14.04 17.35
CA VAL A 42 7.12 -14.36 16.58
C VAL A 42 7.50 -15.02 15.26
N SER A 43 7.02 -16.23 15.02
CA SER A 43 7.12 -16.86 13.70
C SER A 43 6.09 -16.30 12.71
N VAL A 44 6.37 -16.42 11.41
CA VAL A 44 5.41 -16.08 10.34
C VAL A 44 4.09 -16.82 10.52
N THR A 45 4.13 -18.09 10.92
CA THR A 45 2.92 -18.89 11.16
C THR A 45 2.09 -18.31 12.30
N ALA A 46 2.72 -17.94 13.42
CA ALA A 46 2.03 -17.35 14.57
C ALA A 46 1.43 -15.98 14.21
N PHE A 47 2.19 -15.12 13.54
CA PHE A 47 1.70 -13.84 13.04
C PHE A 47 0.50 -14.03 12.10
N ASN A 48 0.64 -14.87 11.07
CA ASN A 48 -0.42 -15.12 10.11
C ASN A 48 -1.68 -15.74 10.73
N LYS A 49 -1.55 -16.49 11.83
CA LYS A 49 -2.67 -17.02 12.60
C LYS A 49 -3.34 -15.94 13.44
N TYR A 50 -2.56 -15.08 14.10
CA TYR A 50 -3.08 -13.94 14.86
C TYR A 50 -3.86 -12.97 13.98
N VAL A 51 -3.27 -12.54 12.86
CA VAL A 51 -3.89 -11.52 11.98
C VAL A 51 -5.12 -12.04 11.23
N GLY A 52 -5.32 -13.37 11.14
CA GLY A 52 -6.49 -13.93 10.47
C GLY A 52 -6.64 -13.45 9.02
N ASP A 53 -7.82 -12.98 8.65
CA ASP A 53 -8.10 -12.32 7.37
C ASP A 53 -7.95 -10.80 7.42
N GLY A 54 -7.47 -10.24 8.53
CA GLY A 54 -7.31 -8.80 8.77
C GLY A 54 -8.48 -8.15 9.52
N GLU A 55 -9.60 -8.85 9.66
CA GLU A 55 -10.81 -8.31 10.28
C GLU A 55 -10.74 -8.30 11.81
N GLY A 56 -11.34 -7.28 12.43
CA GLY A 56 -11.47 -7.18 13.89
C GLY A 56 -10.18 -6.95 14.66
N LEU A 57 -9.06 -6.70 13.98
CA LEU A 57 -7.79 -6.36 14.63
C LEU A 57 -7.89 -5.01 15.34
N ARG A 58 -7.35 -4.94 16.55
CA ARG A 58 -7.26 -3.68 17.32
C ARG A 58 -6.46 -2.61 16.59
N ILE A 59 -5.43 -3.03 15.86
CA ILE A 59 -4.64 -2.20 14.94
C ILE A 59 -4.76 -2.88 13.56
N PRO A 60 -5.29 -2.19 12.54
CA PRO A 60 -5.43 -2.75 11.19
C PRO A 60 -4.11 -3.28 10.63
N LEU A 61 -4.18 -4.34 9.80
CA LEU A 61 -2.99 -5.03 9.30
C LEU A 61 -2.09 -4.11 8.45
N ARG A 62 -2.64 -3.12 7.75
CA ARG A 62 -1.85 -2.12 6.99
C ARG A 62 -0.86 -1.31 7.86
N PHE A 63 -1.07 -1.30 9.17
CA PHE A 63 -0.20 -0.62 10.14
C PHE A 63 0.70 -1.58 10.92
N LEU A 64 0.68 -2.87 10.61
CA LEU A 64 1.47 -3.91 11.27
C LEU A 64 2.46 -4.54 10.29
N ALA A 65 3.65 -4.85 10.79
CA ALA A 65 4.62 -5.66 10.06
C ALA A 65 5.27 -6.70 10.97
N LEU A 66 5.82 -7.75 10.35
CA LEU A 66 6.65 -8.75 11.01
C LEU A 66 8.07 -8.66 10.44
N TYR A 67 9.00 -8.15 11.24
CA TYR A 67 10.41 -7.98 10.86
C TYR A 67 11.33 -8.75 11.80
N ASP A 68 12.08 -9.70 11.23
CA ASP A 68 13.04 -10.52 11.97
C ASP A 68 12.47 -11.11 13.27
N GLY A 69 11.26 -11.68 13.16
CA GLY A 69 10.55 -12.27 14.30
C GLY A 69 9.97 -11.26 15.30
N ARG A 70 9.88 -9.98 14.96
CA ARG A 70 9.28 -8.92 15.79
C ARG A 70 8.02 -8.38 15.13
N ILE A 71 6.91 -8.37 15.88
CA ILE A 71 5.73 -7.61 15.47
C ILE A 71 6.01 -6.15 15.78
N VAL A 72 5.83 -5.31 14.79
CA VAL A 72 5.96 -3.86 14.91
C VAL A 72 4.70 -3.16 14.42
N ILE A 73 4.43 -2.00 14.99
CA ILE A 73 3.48 -1.02 14.44
C ILE A 73 4.32 -0.03 13.63
N VAL A 74 4.06 0.11 12.34
CA VAL A 74 4.86 0.98 11.46
C VAL A 74 4.37 2.43 11.48
N GLU A 75 3.06 2.64 11.65
CA GLU A 75 2.44 3.94 11.93
C GLU A 75 1.04 3.74 12.52
N LEU A 76 0.34 4.83 12.83
CA LEU A 76 -1.09 4.81 13.16
C LEU A 76 -1.89 5.62 12.14
N PRO A 77 -3.18 5.32 11.95
CA PRO A 77 -4.03 6.07 11.02
C PRO A 77 -4.10 7.54 11.43
N THR A 78 -3.85 8.43 10.47
CA THR A 78 -4.02 9.89 10.64
C THR A 78 -4.95 10.44 9.57
N LYS A 79 -5.57 11.60 9.84
CA LYS A 79 -6.44 12.27 8.85
C LYS A 79 -5.71 12.52 7.53
N VAL A 80 -4.43 12.88 7.59
CA VAL A 80 -3.58 13.16 6.43
C VAL A 80 -3.29 11.88 5.64
N HIS A 81 -2.94 10.79 6.32
CA HIS A 81 -2.76 9.48 5.71
C HIS A 81 -4.04 9.07 4.97
N GLU A 82 -5.17 8.98 5.68
CA GLU A 82 -6.43 8.51 5.09
C GLU A 82 -6.90 9.39 3.94
N SER A 83 -6.72 10.71 4.05
CA SER A 83 -7.04 11.62 2.97
C SER A 83 -6.15 11.39 1.76
N THR A 84 -4.84 11.23 1.95
CA THR A 84 -3.88 10.99 0.85
C THR A 84 -4.27 9.74 0.07
N THR A 85 -4.55 8.64 0.76
CA THR A 85 -5.02 7.39 0.15
C THR A 85 -6.29 7.63 -0.67
N ARG A 86 -7.34 8.18 -0.06
CA ARG A 86 -8.65 8.42 -0.74
C ARG A 86 -8.54 9.37 -1.93
N LYS A 87 -7.74 10.44 -1.81
CA LYS A 87 -7.55 11.41 -2.90
C LYS A 87 -6.76 10.80 -4.05
N PHE A 88 -5.74 9.98 -3.76
CA PHE A 88 -5.02 9.24 -4.79
C PHE A 88 -5.97 8.29 -5.52
N GLU A 89 -6.75 7.47 -4.79
CA GLU A 89 -7.70 6.52 -5.38
C GLU A 89 -8.67 7.21 -6.34
N SER A 90 -9.31 8.30 -5.88
CA SER A 90 -10.23 9.08 -6.71
C SER A 90 -9.57 9.64 -7.98
N LYS A 91 -8.32 10.10 -7.90
CA LYS A 91 -7.60 10.63 -9.07
C LYS A 91 -7.12 9.55 -10.01
N PHE A 92 -6.70 8.40 -9.49
CA PHE A 92 -6.34 7.25 -10.31
C PHE A 92 -7.55 6.74 -11.11
N LEU A 93 -8.70 6.52 -10.46
CA LEU A 93 -9.92 6.06 -11.12
C LEU A 93 -10.40 7.04 -12.19
N ARG A 94 -10.37 8.34 -11.89
CA ARG A 94 -10.70 9.37 -12.88
C ARG A 94 -9.71 9.40 -14.04
N ALA A 95 -8.41 9.24 -13.77
CA ALA A 95 -7.38 9.23 -14.80
C ALA A 95 -7.50 8.00 -15.73
N ALA A 96 -8.00 6.88 -15.21
CA ALA A 96 -8.30 5.68 -15.99
C ALA A 96 -9.40 5.91 -17.05
N GLY A 97 -10.18 6.98 -16.96
CA GLY A 97 -11.23 7.36 -17.93
C GLY A 97 -12.57 6.66 -17.70
N ASN A 98 -12.55 5.42 -17.20
CA ASN A 98 -13.73 4.69 -16.74
C ASN A 98 -13.43 4.03 -15.39
N GLU A 99 -13.95 4.61 -14.31
CA GLU A 99 -13.75 4.15 -12.93
C GLU A 99 -14.37 2.77 -12.65
N ASP A 100 -15.31 2.33 -13.48
CA ASP A 100 -15.99 1.05 -13.34
C ASP A 100 -15.15 -0.14 -13.82
N GLU A 101 -13.95 0.06 -14.35
CA GLU A 101 -13.15 -1.04 -14.93
C GLU A 101 -11.99 -1.50 -14.04
N ALA A 102 -11.46 -0.62 -13.17
CA ALA A 102 -10.46 -0.99 -12.18
C ALA A 102 -11.13 -1.48 -10.89
N ALA A 103 -10.80 -2.68 -10.44
CA ALA A 103 -11.18 -3.17 -9.13
C ALA A 103 -10.36 -2.45 -8.06
N GLN A 104 -11.00 -1.96 -7.00
CA GLN A 104 -10.33 -1.53 -5.78
C GLN A 104 -10.34 -2.68 -4.78
N GLY A 105 -9.20 -2.97 -4.14
CA GLY A 105 -9.12 -4.06 -3.18
C GLY A 105 -9.59 -3.70 -1.76
N GLY A 106 -9.67 -2.41 -1.41
CA GLY A 106 -9.97 -1.98 -0.03
C GLY A 106 -9.04 -2.66 0.99
N SER A 107 -9.58 -3.11 2.12
CA SER A 107 -8.85 -3.84 3.18
C SER A 107 -8.52 -5.30 2.83
N MET A 108 -8.06 -5.55 1.61
CA MET A 108 -7.70 -6.89 1.16
C MET A 108 -6.40 -7.37 1.83
N THR A 109 -6.49 -8.45 2.61
CA THR A 109 -5.31 -9.14 3.12
C THR A 109 -4.62 -9.98 2.05
N ALA A 110 -3.47 -9.50 1.58
CA ALA A 110 -2.58 -10.16 0.65
C ALA A 110 -1.79 -11.30 1.31
N ARG A 111 -1.65 -12.42 0.60
CA ARG A 111 -1.07 -13.66 1.13
C ARG A 111 0.04 -14.19 0.24
N ARG A 112 1.16 -14.61 0.82
CA ARG A 112 2.22 -15.33 0.12
C ARG A 112 2.63 -16.53 0.98
N ALA A 113 2.88 -17.67 0.34
CA ALA A 113 3.29 -18.88 1.06
C ALA A 113 4.56 -18.60 1.88
N ALA A 114 4.57 -19.06 3.14
CA ALA A 114 5.67 -18.88 4.10
C ALA A 114 6.09 -17.41 4.37
N ASN A 115 5.30 -16.41 4.00
CA ASN A 115 5.58 -15.00 4.24
C ASN A 115 4.51 -14.36 5.14
N PRO A 116 4.83 -13.28 5.87
CA PRO A 116 3.84 -12.50 6.59
C PRO A 116 2.73 -12.04 5.65
N LYS A 117 1.48 -12.14 6.11
CA LYS A 117 0.33 -11.48 5.47
C LYS A 117 0.55 -9.97 5.49
N LYS A 118 0.03 -9.29 4.47
CA LYS A 118 0.18 -7.85 4.32
C LYS A 118 -1.10 -7.23 3.79
N GLU A 119 -1.35 -6.00 4.15
CA GLU A 119 -2.37 -5.13 3.58
C GLU A 119 -1.64 -3.87 3.09
N ALA A 120 -2.05 -3.33 1.94
CA ALA A 120 -1.58 -2.03 1.44
C ALA A 120 -2.66 -0.99 1.69
N ASP A 121 -2.30 0.29 1.64
CA ASP A 121 -3.25 1.37 1.85
C ASP A 121 -4.28 1.47 0.72
N ALA A 122 -3.86 1.20 -0.53
CA ALA A 122 -4.77 0.97 -1.64
C ALA A 122 -4.22 -0.07 -2.61
N THR A 123 -5.11 -0.83 -3.22
CA THR A 123 -4.76 -1.79 -4.28
C THR A 123 -5.72 -1.72 -5.44
N PHE A 124 -5.20 -1.96 -6.64
CA PHE A 124 -5.97 -2.02 -7.86
C PHE A 124 -5.65 -3.26 -8.66
N GLY A 125 -6.62 -3.71 -9.43
CA GLY A 125 -6.49 -4.87 -10.31
C GLY A 125 -7.66 -4.97 -11.28
N PRO A 126 -7.69 -6.02 -12.09
CA PRO A 126 -8.81 -6.26 -12.97
C PRO A 126 -10.02 -6.85 -12.24
N LYS A 127 -11.23 -6.44 -12.64
CA LYS A 127 -12.49 -7.03 -12.15
C LYS A 127 -12.73 -8.38 -12.81
N ARG A 128 -13.58 -9.22 -12.20
CA ARG A 128 -14.06 -10.48 -12.81
C ARG A 128 -14.64 -10.26 -14.21
N SER A 129 -15.36 -9.17 -14.39
CA SER A 129 -16.03 -8.76 -15.63
C SER A 129 -15.11 -8.09 -16.66
N THR A 130 -13.87 -7.73 -16.31
CA THR A 130 -12.95 -7.04 -17.24
C THR A 130 -12.75 -7.88 -18.50
N LEU A 131 -13.19 -7.33 -19.63
CA LEU A 131 -13.09 -7.97 -20.94
C LEU A 131 -11.62 -8.07 -21.39
N ASN A 132 -11.27 -9.11 -22.13
CA ASN A 132 -9.93 -9.35 -22.70
C ASN A 132 -8.78 -9.55 -21.68
N ARG A 133 -9.08 -9.59 -20.38
CA ARG A 133 -8.12 -9.88 -19.32
C ARG A 133 -7.51 -11.28 -19.50
N THR A 134 -6.24 -11.43 -19.15
CA THR A 134 -5.62 -12.73 -18.99
C THR A 134 -6.19 -13.50 -17.77
N PRO A 135 -5.92 -14.81 -17.66
CA PRO A 135 -6.22 -15.55 -16.43
C PRO A 135 -5.44 -14.99 -15.23
N ALA A 136 -6.03 -15.06 -14.03
CA ALA A 136 -5.31 -14.70 -12.80
C ALA A 136 -4.04 -15.54 -12.66
N PRO A 137 -2.88 -14.92 -12.35
CA PRO A 137 -1.64 -15.64 -12.25
C PRO A 137 -1.66 -16.50 -10.99
N ALA A 138 -1.23 -17.76 -11.08
CA ALA A 138 -1.17 -18.63 -9.92
C ALA A 138 -0.25 -18.03 -8.82
N PRO A 139 -0.58 -18.18 -7.53
CA PRO A 139 -1.74 -18.89 -6.97
C PRO A 139 -3.00 -18.00 -6.81
N ARG A 140 -3.05 -16.84 -7.47
CA ARG A 140 -4.11 -15.85 -7.31
C ARG A 140 -5.42 -16.28 -7.94
N THR A 141 -6.48 -15.80 -7.32
CA THR A 141 -7.81 -15.73 -7.87
C THR A 141 -8.10 -14.29 -8.29
N ILE A 142 -9.25 -14.05 -8.92
CA ILE A 142 -9.69 -12.68 -9.21
C ILE A 142 -9.88 -11.84 -7.93
N ALA A 143 -10.25 -12.47 -6.82
CA ALA A 143 -10.56 -11.73 -5.59
C ALA A 143 -9.31 -11.13 -4.92
N ASP A 144 -8.13 -11.71 -5.16
CA ASP A 144 -6.85 -11.27 -4.59
C ASP A 144 -5.84 -10.88 -5.67
N TRP A 145 -6.29 -10.59 -6.90
CA TRP A 145 -5.41 -10.15 -7.97
C TRP A 145 -5.13 -8.65 -7.90
N VAL A 146 -3.93 -8.33 -7.44
CA VAL A 146 -3.39 -6.96 -7.41
C VAL A 146 -2.40 -6.77 -8.56
N THR A 147 -2.57 -5.71 -9.34
CA THR A 147 -1.62 -5.23 -10.36
C THR A 147 -0.98 -3.91 -9.96
N LEU A 148 -1.60 -3.12 -9.08
CA LEU A 148 -1.01 -1.92 -8.48
C LEU A 148 -1.23 -1.95 -6.96
N ALA A 149 -0.15 -1.80 -6.19
CA ALA A 149 -0.20 -1.53 -4.76
C ALA A 149 0.29 -0.10 -4.48
N VAL A 150 -0.41 0.61 -3.60
CA VAL A 150 -0.06 1.95 -3.15
C VAL A 150 0.15 1.90 -1.64
N GLU A 151 1.29 2.38 -1.19
CA GLU A 151 1.65 2.49 0.22
C GLU A 151 1.84 3.97 0.55
N VAL A 152 1.21 4.42 1.62
CA VAL A 152 1.19 5.80 2.09
C VAL A 152 1.79 5.84 3.49
N GLY A 153 2.85 6.62 3.67
CA GLY A 153 3.46 6.84 4.97
C GLY A 153 3.28 8.26 5.46
N ARG A 154 2.73 8.46 6.66
CA ARG A 154 2.85 9.75 7.37
C ARG A 154 4.09 9.75 8.25
N SER A 155 4.09 8.90 9.28
CA SER A 155 5.19 8.84 10.26
C SER A 155 6.17 7.69 10.02
N GLN A 156 5.75 6.64 9.30
CA GLN A 156 6.65 5.51 9.03
C GLN A 156 7.85 5.95 8.20
N THR A 157 9.00 5.33 8.46
CA THR A 157 10.22 5.67 7.72
C THR A 157 10.11 5.36 6.22
N TRP A 158 10.92 6.04 5.41
CA TRP A 158 11.04 5.69 3.99
C TRP A 158 11.54 4.25 3.79
N ALA A 159 12.41 3.77 4.67
CA ALA A 159 12.90 2.39 4.63
C ALA A 159 11.75 1.38 4.85
N SER A 160 10.83 1.65 5.77
CA SER A 160 9.63 0.81 5.97
C SER A 160 8.75 0.74 4.71
N LEU A 161 8.61 1.87 3.99
CA LEU A 161 7.91 1.90 2.70
C LEU A 161 8.65 1.09 1.62
N GLU A 162 9.98 1.14 1.58
CA GLU A 162 10.79 0.32 0.66
C GLU A 162 10.70 -1.18 0.99
N GLU A 163 10.66 -1.56 2.27
CA GLU A 163 10.40 -2.94 2.70
C GLU A 163 9.00 -3.41 2.25
N ALA A 164 8.00 -2.53 2.31
CA ALA A 164 6.67 -2.82 1.76
C ALA A 164 6.73 -3.05 0.24
N ALA A 165 7.46 -2.22 -0.51
CA ALA A 165 7.67 -2.42 -1.94
C ALA A 165 8.38 -3.75 -2.25
N GLN A 166 9.39 -4.11 -1.45
CA GLN A 166 10.10 -5.39 -1.58
C GLN A 166 9.18 -6.60 -1.30
N TRP A 167 8.21 -6.45 -0.39
CA TRP A 167 7.20 -7.48 -0.19
C TRP A 167 6.29 -7.62 -1.42
N TRP A 168 5.81 -6.49 -1.97
CA TRP A 168 4.91 -6.45 -3.12
C TRP A 168 5.57 -6.90 -4.42
N CYS A 169 6.87 -6.65 -4.64
CA CYS A 169 7.53 -7.06 -5.88
C CYS A 169 7.57 -8.59 -6.04
N ASN A 170 7.38 -9.33 -4.95
CA ASN A 170 7.26 -10.79 -4.93
C ASN A 170 5.79 -11.29 -5.01
N TYR A 171 4.83 -10.40 -5.21
CA TYR A 171 3.40 -10.73 -5.33
C TYR A 171 3.02 -11.05 -6.77
N SER A 172 2.71 -12.33 -7.05
CA SER A 172 2.31 -12.77 -8.39
C SER A 172 1.17 -11.91 -8.95
N GLY A 173 1.39 -11.29 -10.12
CA GLY A 173 0.43 -10.40 -10.80
C GLY A 173 0.68 -8.90 -10.63
N ILE A 174 1.50 -8.49 -9.66
CA ILE A 174 1.85 -7.09 -9.48
C ILE A 174 2.53 -6.54 -10.74
N GLN A 175 2.25 -5.28 -11.08
CA GLN A 175 2.85 -4.55 -12.19
C GLN A 175 3.49 -3.25 -11.72
N TYR A 176 2.89 -2.63 -10.70
CA TYR A 176 3.34 -1.36 -10.15
C TYR A 176 3.28 -1.37 -8.63
N VAL A 177 4.24 -0.68 -8.02
CA VAL A 177 4.17 -0.26 -6.62
C VAL A 177 4.41 1.23 -6.57
N LEU A 178 3.51 1.98 -5.92
CA LEU A 178 3.69 3.40 -5.67
C LEU A 178 3.86 3.63 -4.17
N LEU A 179 4.99 4.23 -3.80
CA LEU A 179 5.23 4.72 -2.45
C LEU A 179 4.94 6.22 -2.41
N LEU A 180 4.15 6.65 -1.43
CA LEU A 180 3.88 8.04 -1.11
C LEU A 180 4.24 8.28 0.35
N LYS A 181 5.05 9.29 0.63
CA LYS A 181 5.32 9.76 1.98
C LYS A 181 4.85 11.21 2.11
N ILE A 182 4.01 11.48 3.10
CA ILE A 182 3.35 12.76 3.30
C ILE A 182 3.74 13.38 4.64
N SER A 183 4.11 14.65 4.64
CA SER A 183 4.45 15.36 5.88
C SER A 183 3.24 15.55 6.79
N PRO A 184 3.43 15.78 8.09
CA PRO A 184 2.34 15.97 9.05
C PRO A 184 1.28 16.99 8.67
N GLN A 185 1.65 18.08 7.98
CA GLN A 185 0.71 19.13 7.55
C GLN A 185 0.16 18.90 6.13
N GLY A 186 0.55 17.82 5.46
CA GLY A 186 0.14 17.53 4.10
C GLY A 186 0.81 18.39 3.02
N ILE A 187 1.86 19.15 3.37
CA ILE A 187 2.47 20.17 2.50
C ILE A 187 3.78 19.73 1.82
N GLN A 188 4.26 18.53 2.08
CA GLN A 188 5.41 17.94 1.40
C GLN A 188 5.12 16.48 1.11
N MET A 189 5.38 16.06 -0.13
CA MET A 189 5.30 14.66 -0.57
C MET A 189 6.65 14.19 -1.10
N ARG A 190 7.08 13.00 -0.67
CA ARG A 190 8.10 12.20 -1.36
C ARG A 190 7.40 11.02 -2.02
N TYR A 191 7.83 10.64 -3.22
CA TYR A 191 7.24 9.53 -3.95
C TYR A 191 8.28 8.70 -4.69
N ALA A 192 7.93 7.44 -4.95
CA ALA A 192 8.66 6.54 -5.84
C ALA A 192 7.67 5.57 -6.50
N LEU A 193 7.67 5.54 -7.84
CA LEU A 193 6.93 4.59 -8.65
C LEU A 193 7.89 3.51 -9.15
N TYR A 194 7.60 2.26 -8.80
CA TYR A 194 8.29 1.09 -9.29
C TYR A 194 7.47 0.45 -10.40
N ASP A 195 8.08 0.30 -11.58
CA ASP A 195 7.53 -0.46 -12.70
C ASP A 195 8.16 -1.85 -12.69
N LEU A 196 7.34 -2.88 -12.43
CA LEU A 196 7.82 -4.24 -12.21
C LEU A 196 7.71 -5.07 -13.50
N ALA A 197 8.88 -5.38 -14.07
CA ALA A 197 8.99 -6.26 -15.23
C ALA A 197 9.20 -7.73 -14.86
N GLU A 198 9.84 -8.01 -13.72
CA GLU A 198 10.20 -9.36 -13.28
C GLU A 198 9.79 -9.59 -11.82
N LEU A 199 9.18 -10.76 -11.55
CA LEU A 199 8.70 -11.12 -10.22
C LEU A 199 9.89 -11.32 -9.26
N GLY A 200 9.81 -10.66 -8.11
CA GLY A 200 10.78 -10.77 -7.01
C GLY A 200 12.00 -9.85 -7.13
N ILE A 201 12.12 -9.11 -8.23
CA ILE A 201 13.18 -8.12 -8.43
C ILE A 201 12.55 -6.74 -8.28
N LEU A 202 12.94 -6.00 -7.25
CA LEU A 202 12.59 -4.59 -7.12
C LEU A 202 13.60 -3.76 -7.93
N PRO A 203 13.20 -3.11 -9.03
CA PRO A 203 14.10 -2.27 -9.81
C PRO A 203 14.31 -0.91 -9.13
N ALA A 204 15.17 -0.08 -9.71
CA ALA A 204 15.15 1.35 -9.40
C ALA A 204 13.79 1.96 -9.79
N PRO A 205 13.28 2.96 -9.05
CA PRO A 205 12.02 3.59 -9.39
C PRO A 205 12.11 4.30 -10.75
N THR A 206 11.08 4.17 -11.58
CA THR A 206 11.00 4.83 -12.90
C THR A 206 10.63 6.30 -12.78
N ALA A 207 9.99 6.69 -11.68
CA ALA A 207 9.77 8.08 -11.30
C ALA A 207 9.89 8.21 -9.78
N SER A 208 10.62 9.23 -9.31
CA SER A 208 10.74 9.53 -7.89
C SER A 208 11.06 10.99 -7.67
N GLY A 209 10.72 11.51 -6.50
CA GLY A 209 11.12 12.85 -6.12
C GLY A 209 10.49 13.31 -4.81
N THR A 210 10.82 14.53 -4.44
CA THR A 210 10.20 15.23 -3.31
C THR A 210 9.75 16.60 -3.77
N PHE A 211 8.55 16.99 -3.38
CA PHE A 211 7.98 18.28 -3.73
C PHE A 211 7.15 18.84 -2.59
N ARG A 212 7.04 20.17 -2.55
CA ARG A 212 6.27 20.91 -1.56
C ARG A 212 5.04 21.54 -2.17
N HIS A 213 4.06 21.83 -1.34
CA HIS A 213 2.88 22.59 -1.70
C HIS A 213 3.31 23.93 -2.30
N ASN A 214 2.83 24.16 -3.52
CA ASN A 214 3.02 25.39 -4.26
C ASN A 214 1.86 25.48 -5.25
N ALA A 215 1.01 26.48 -5.08
CA ALA A 215 -0.19 26.69 -5.89
C ALA A 215 0.12 26.87 -7.39
N ALA A 216 1.32 27.37 -7.73
CA ALA A 216 1.78 27.56 -9.10
C ALA A 216 2.85 26.54 -9.53
N GLY A 217 3.03 25.45 -8.76
CA GLY A 217 4.02 24.44 -9.07
C GLY A 217 3.65 23.62 -10.32
N ALA A 218 4.66 23.18 -11.07
CA ALA A 218 4.47 22.24 -12.18
C ALA A 218 3.86 20.91 -11.70
N ALA A 219 3.12 20.24 -12.59
CA ALA A 219 2.52 18.94 -12.32
C ALA A 219 3.59 17.90 -11.95
N VAL A 220 3.24 17.00 -11.03
CA VAL A 220 4.09 15.88 -10.59
C VAL A 220 3.37 14.60 -10.98
N ASN A 221 3.62 14.15 -12.20
CA ASN A 221 2.88 13.04 -12.80
C ASN A 221 3.49 11.69 -12.46
N VAL A 222 2.63 10.75 -12.03
CA VAL A 222 2.88 9.31 -12.10
C VAL A 222 1.96 8.70 -13.15
N THR A 223 2.43 7.68 -13.85
CA THR A 223 1.81 7.19 -15.07
C THR A 223 1.69 5.67 -15.06
N PHE A 224 0.51 5.16 -15.42
CA PHE A 224 0.20 3.74 -15.42
C PHE A 224 -0.34 3.32 -16.79
N ASP A 225 0.18 2.21 -17.32
CA ASP A 225 -0.38 1.56 -18.50
C ASP A 225 -1.64 0.77 -18.10
N MET A 226 -2.79 1.16 -18.64
CA MET A 226 -4.07 0.54 -18.28
C MET A 226 -4.22 -0.88 -18.85
N HIS A 227 -3.48 -1.26 -19.89
CA HIS A 227 -3.39 -2.66 -20.30
C HIS A 227 -2.76 -3.50 -19.20
N ARG A 228 -1.73 -2.99 -18.53
CA ARG A 228 -1.06 -3.71 -17.44
C ARG A 228 -1.89 -3.72 -16.17
N ILE A 229 -2.49 -2.58 -15.79
CA ILE A 229 -3.40 -2.51 -14.63
C ILE A 229 -4.54 -3.51 -14.78
N LEU A 230 -5.17 -3.57 -15.95
CA LEU A 230 -6.31 -4.45 -16.22
C LEU A 230 -5.88 -5.85 -16.68
N SER A 231 -4.58 -6.14 -16.73
CA SER A 231 -4.00 -7.38 -17.25
C SER A 231 -4.58 -7.81 -18.61
N ILE A 232 -4.69 -6.86 -19.53
CA ILE A 232 -5.12 -7.04 -20.92
C ILE A 232 -3.85 -7.03 -21.80
N PRO A 233 -3.65 -8.00 -22.71
CA PRO A 233 -2.52 -7.96 -23.63
C PRO A 233 -2.51 -6.67 -24.46
N ALA A 234 -1.34 -6.08 -24.70
CA ALA A 234 -1.19 -4.78 -25.37
C ALA A 234 -1.83 -4.71 -26.78
N ASN A 235 -1.99 -5.86 -27.45
CA ASN A 235 -2.63 -5.96 -28.77
C ASN A 235 -4.17 -6.15 -28.71
N ARG A 236 -4.77 -6.16 -27.52
CA ARG A 236 -6.21 -6.27 -27.32
C ARG A 236 -6.79 -4.90 -26.97
N ALA A 237 -8.05 -4.71 -27.34
CA ALA A 237 -8.77 -3.49 -27.01
C ALA A 237 -9.02 -3.41 -25.49
N LEU A 238 -8.82 -2.21 -24.94
CA LEU A 238 -9.28 -1.86 -23.60
C LEU A 238 -10.82 -1.76 -23.58
N PRO A 239 -11.45 -1.87 -22.39
CA PRO A 239 -12.87 -1.61 -22.25
C PRO A 239 -13.23 -0.18 -22.69
N THR A 240 -14.48 0.01 -23.12
CA THR A 240 -14.98 1.31 -23.58
C THR A 240 -14.79 2.37 -22.50
N GLY A 241 -14.25 3.52 -22.89
CA GLY A 241 -14.01 4.66 -21.99
C GLY A 241 -12.73 4.59 -21.17
N VAL A 242 -12.04 3.44 -21.13
CA VAL A 242 -10.74 3.33 -20.46
C VAL A 242 -9.66 3.98 -21.33
N HIS A 243 -8.90 4.90 -20.74
CA HIS A 243 -7.73 5.48 -21.38
C HIS A 243 -6.58 4.47 -21.45
N ALA A 244 -5.76 4.53 -22.51
CA ALA A 244 -4.56 3.70 -22.60
C ALA A 244 -3.58 3.94 -21.45
N THR A 245 -3.58 5.16 -20.92
CA THR A 245 -2.67 5.58 -19.88
C THR A 245 -3.42 6.41 -18.85
N ALA A 246 -3.30 6.03 -17.58
CA ALA A 246 -3.76 6.84 -16.45
C ALA A 246 -2.60 7.70 -15.94
N VAL A 247 -2.74 9.02 -16.06
CA VAL A 247 -1.78 10.00 -15.54
C VAL A 247 -2.37 10.68 -14.31
N VAL A 248 -1.74 10.48 -13.15
CA VAL A 248 -2.16 11.10 -11.90
C VAL A 248 -1.15 12.20 -11.53
N ASP A 249 -1.63 13.44 -11.43
CA ASP A 249 -0.85 14.55 -10.87
C ASP A 249 -0.91 14.54 -9.34
N LEU A 250 0.21 14.18 -8.71
CA LEU A 250 0.34 14.13 -7.25
C LEU A 250 0.24 15.53 -6.61
N ARG A 251 0.46 16.63 -7.35
CA ARG A 251 0.22 17.98 -6.83
C ARG A 251 -1.26 18.25 -6.63
N THR A 252 -2.09 17.84 -7.58
CA THR A 252 -3.54 17.87 -7.42
C THR A 252 -3.99 17.00 -6.24
N VAL A 253 -3.39 15.82 -6.04
CA VAL A 253 -3.66 14.97 -4.86
C VAL A 253 -3.35 15.73 -3.56
N MET A 254 -2.15 16.32 -3.45
CA MET A 254 -1.73 17.10 -2.28
C MET A 254 -2.66 18.28 -1.99
N ASN A 255 -3.05 19.05 -3.01
CA ASN A 255 -3.95 20.19 -2.83
C ASN A 255 -5.28 19.73 -2.23
N LEU A 256 -5.84 18.60 -2.71
CA LEU A 256 -7.08 18.05 -2.17
C LEU A 256 -6.92 17.45 -0.77
N VAL A 257 -5.73 16.96 -0.43
CA VAL A 257 -5.42 16.54 0.94
C VAL A 257 -5.50 17.76 1.84
N ILE A 258 -4.76 18.83 1.53
CA ILE A 258 -4.74 20.09 2.29
C ILE A 258 -6.16 20.64 2.46
N ASP A 259 -6.96 20.70 1.40
CA ASP A 259 -8.36 21.19 1.43
C ASP A 259 -9.30 20.36 2.32
N SER A 260 -8.89 19.15 2.70
CA SER A 260 -9.68 18.23 3.50
C SER A 260 -9.26 18.14 4.98
N LEU A 261 -8.10 18.67 5.34
CA LEU A 261 -7.57 18.70 6.71
C LEU A 261 -8.29 19.74 7.56
#